data_AF-A0A950A093-F1
#
_entry.id   AF-A0A950A093-F1
#
_cell.length_a   1.000
_cell.length_b   1.000
_cell.length_c   1.000
_cell.angle_alpha   90.00
_cell.angle_beta   90.00
_cell.angle_gamma   90.00
#
_symmetry.space_group_name_H-M   'P 1'
#
loop_
_entity.id
_entity.type
_entity.pdbx_description
1 polymer ?
#
loop_
_entity_poly.entity_id
_entity_poly.type
_entity_poly.pdbx_seq_one_letter_code
_entity_poly.pdbx_strand_id
1 'polypeptide(L)'
;MNRIAKLFKNGRSQAVRLPAAFRFKTREVYIRQDPDTGDVILSSRPSNWNDFFAALRGAEVREDFLSEKERKQGTHDRDPLEGSDD
;
A
#
# COMPACT_ATOMS: atom_id res chain seq x y z
N MET A 1 3.60 -22.27 -1.05
CA MET A 1 4.75 -22.89 -1.76
C MET A 1 5.83 -21.83 -1.92
N ASN A 2 6.95 -21.94 -1.21
CA ASN A 2 8.03 -20.96 -1.36
C ASN A 2 8.93 -21.36 -2.53
N ARG A 3 9.37 -20.36 -3.31
CA ARG A 3 10.34 -20.53 -4.40
C ARG A 3 11.51 -19.60 -4.12
N ILE A 4 12.72 -20.14 -4.14
CA ILE A 4 13.94 -19.36 -3.91
C ILE A 4 14.22 -18.54 -5.18
N ALA A 5 14.27 -17.22 -5.03
CA ALA A 5 14.74 -16.30 -6.07
C ALA A 5 16.21 -15.93 -5.82
N LYS A 6 16.96 -15.66 -6.89
CA LYS A 6 18.35 -15.23 -6.76
C LYS A 6 18.44 -13.72 -6.60
N LEU A 7 19.23 -13.29 -5.62
CA LEU A 7 19.68 -11.91 -5.47
C LEU A 7 20.95 -11.70 -6.29
N PHE A 8 21.06 -10.53 -6.91
CA PHE A 8 22.24 -10.11 -7.65
C PHE A 8 22.41 -8.58 -7.56
N LYS A 9 23.56 -8.08 -8.01
CA LYS A 9 23.83 -6.64 -8.08
C LYS A 9 23.47 -6.10 -9.45
N ASN A 10 22.82 -4.93 -9.49
CA ASN A 10 22.60 -4.14 -10.70
C ASN A 10 23.17 -2.74 -10.47
N GLY A 11 24.41 -2.51 -10.95
CA GLY A 11 25.19 -1.34 -10.57
C GLY A 11 25.43 -1.29 -9.06
N ARG A 12 25.07 -0.17 -8.43
CA ARG A 12 25.18 0.01 -6.97
C ARG A 12 24.02 -0.66 -6.20
N SER A 13 22.92 -0.96 -6.87
CA SER A 13 21.69 -1.48 -6.27
C SER A 13 21.69 -3.00 -6.16
N GLN A 14 20.85 -3.53 -5.25
CA GLN A 14 20.49 -4.94 -5.18
C GLN A 14 19.25 -5.21 -6.03
N ALA A 15 19.17 -6.37 -6.66
CA ALA A 15 18.05 -6.78 -7.50
C ALA A 15 17.67 -8.25 -7.24
N VAL A 16 16.38 -8.57 -7.41
CA VAL A 16 15.83 -9.93 -7.33
C VAL A 16 15.51 -10.42 -8.73
N ARG A 17 15.96 -11.62 -9.10
CA ARG A 17 15.55 -12.25 -10.36
C ARG A 17 14.23 -12.98 -10.14
N LEU A 18 13.14 -12.40 -10.64
CA LEU A 18 11.82 -13.03 -10.58
C LEU A 18 11.75 -14.29 -11.47
N PRO A 19 11.40 -15.46 -10.92
CA PRO A 19 11.08 -16.65 -11.71
C PRO A 19 9.87 -16.39 -12.63
N ALA A 20 9.75 -17.15 -13.72
CA ALA A 20 8.72 -16.93 -14.75
C ALA A 20 7.30 -16.85 -14.18
N ALA A 21 6.97 -17.70 -13.20
CA ALA A 21 5.65 -17.76 -12.57
C ALA A 21 5.28 -16.51 -11.75
N PHE A 22 6.26 -15.66 -11.38
CA PHE A 22 6.07 -14.47 -10.55
C PHE A 22 6.35 -13.16 -11.31
N ARG A 23 6.43 -13.20 -12.65
CA ARG A 23 6.66 -12.00 -13.45
C ARG A 23 5.43 -11.10 -13.43
N PHE A 24 5.65 -9.81 -13.19
CA PHE A 24 4.63 -8.78 -13.35
C PHE A 24 4.41 -8.46 -14.83
N LYS A 25 3.17 -8.08 -15.18
CA LYS A 25 2.84 -7.53 -16.51
C LYS A 25 3.17 -6.04 -16.62
N THR A 26 3.37 -5.37 -15.49
CA THR A 26 3.68 -3.93 -15.40
C THR A 26 5.19 -3.70 -15.42
N ARG A 27 5.60 -2.47 -15.75
CA ARG A 27 7.02 -2.06 -15.71
C ARG A 27 7.49 -1.66 -14.32
N GLU A 28 6.56 -1.29 -13.46
CA GLU A 28 6.81 -0.81 -12.10
C GLU A 28 5.87 -1.51 -11.11
N VAL A 29 6.32 -1.58 -9.87
CA VAL A 29 5.62 -2.18 -8.74
C VAL A 29 5.74 -1.26 -7.52
N TYR A 30 4.80 -1.36 -6.60
CA TYR A 30 4.99 -0.85 -5.25
C TYR A 30 5.86 -1.83 -4.46
N ILE A 31 6.67 -1.26 -3.56
CA ILE A 31 7.47 -1.98 -2.58
C ILE A 31 7.11 -1.46 -1.21
N ARG A 32 6.88 -2.37 -0.26
CA ARG A 32 6.75 -2.04 1.16
C ARG A 32 7.42 -3.13 1.99
N GLN A 33 7.78 -2.76 3.21
CA GLN A 33 8.22 -3.72 4.21
C GLN A 33 7.08 -3.91 5.21
N ASP A 34 6.74 -5.16 5.48
CA ASP A 34 5.85 -5.51 6.56
C ASP A 34 6.55 -5.26 7.90
N PRO A 35 6.01 -4.44 8.81
CA PRO A 35 6.70 -4.05 10.02
C PRO A 35 6.82 -5.18 11.06
N ASP A 36 5.91 -6.15 11.02
CA ASP A 36 5.85 -7.23 12.02
C ASP A 36 6.80 -8.38 11.65
N THR A 37 6.86 -8.72 10.37
CA THR A 37 7.66 -9.83 9.85
C THR A 37 8.99 -9.39 9.24
N GLY A 38 9.09 -8.13 8.82
CA GLY A 38 10.23 -7.62 8.06
C GLY A 38 10.21 -8.01 6.57
N ASP A 39 9.17 -8.70 6.10
CA ASP A 39 9.08 -9.18 4.73
C ASP A 39 8.95 -8.04 3.72
N VAL A 40 9.69 -8.14 2.61
CA VAL A 40 9.58 -7.19 1.49
C VAL A 40 8.46 -7.66 0.55
N ILE A 41 7.40 -6.88 0.47
CA ILE A 41 6.21 -7.18 -0.33
C ILE A 41 6.22 -6.32 -1.60
N LEU A 42 6.13 -6.99 -2.75
CA LEU A 42 5.98 -6.37 -4.06
C LEU A 42 4.53 -6.52 -4.55
N SER A 43 3.90 -5.43 -4.97
CA SER A 43 2.55 -5.45 -5.54
C SER A 43 2.48 -4.65 -6.83
N SER A 44 1.65 -5.10 -7.78
CA SER A 44 1.44 -4.39 -9.06
C SER A 44 1.05 -2.93 -8.82
N ARG A 45 1.70 -2.01 -9.52
CA ARG A 45 1.27 -0.61 -9.60
C ARG A 45 0.24 -0.47 -10.73
N PRO A 46 -1.04 -0.20 -10.45
CA PRO A 46 -2.02 0.01 -11.50
C PRO A 46 -1.70 1.31 -12.27
N SER A 47 -1.98 1.33 -13.57
CA SER A 47 -1.71 2.50 -14.43
C SER A 47 -2.71 3.64 -14.22
N ASN A 48 -3.85 3.36 -13.58
CA ASN A 48 -4.91 4.30 -13.27
C ASN A 48 -5.76 3.78 -12.09
N TRP A 49 -6.76 4.56 -11.68
CA TRP A 49 -7.65 4.26 -10.56
C TRP A 49 -8.93 3.51 -10.96
N ASN A 50 -9.04 3.03 -12.20
CA ASN A 50 -10.30 2.47 -12.70
C ASN A 50 -10.74 1.23 -11.92
N ASP A 51 -9.79 0.35 -11.57
CA ASP A 51 -10.07 -0.87 -10.80
C ASP A 51 -10.55 -0.53 -9.38
N PHE A 52 -9.98 0.51 -8.77
CA PHE A 52 -10.44 1.01 -7.47
C PHE A 52 -11.87 1.53 -7.55
N PHE A 53 -12.20 2.38 -8.53
CA PHE A 53 -13.56 2.86 -8.71
C PHE A 53 -14.54 1.76 -9.11
N ALA A 54 -14.09 0.73 -9.82
CA ALA A 54 -14.90 -0.46 -10.11
C ALA A 54 -15.21 -1.25 -8.84
N ALA A 55 -14.22 -1.45 -7.97
CA ALA A 55 -14.42 -2.08 -6.67
C ALA A 55 -15.38 -1.25 -5.79
N LEU A 56 -15.25 0.08 -5.80
CA LEU A 56 -16.13 0.97 -5.04
C LEU A 56 -17.60 0.87 -5.49
N ARG A 57 -17.86 0.72 -6.80
CA ARG A 57 -19.24 0.54 -7.31
C ARG A 57 -19.89 -0.75 -6.82
N GLY A 58 -19.11 -1.78 -6.50
CA GLY A 58 -19.60 -3.04 -5.95
C GLY A 58 -19.58 -3.08 -4.42
N ALA A 59 -19.10 -2.02 -3.75
CA ALA A 59 -19.05 -1.97 -2.30
C ALA A 59 -20.42 -1.61 -1.73
N GLU A 60 -20.95 -2.46 -0.85
CA GLU A 60 -22.11 -2.12 -0.04
C GLU A 60 -21.65 -1.20 1.10
N VAL A 61 -21.96 0.09 0.96
CA VAL A 61 -21.73 1.10 1.99
C VAL A 61 -23.07 1.37 2.66
N ARG A 62 -23.12 1.33 3.99
CA ARG A 62 -24.33 1.67 4.74
C ARG A 62 -24.74 3.12 4.44
N GLU A 63 -26.03 3.38 4.31
CA GLU A 63 -26.54 4.73 4.04
C GLU A 63 -26.11 5.77 5.08
N ASP A 64 -25.87 5.34 6.32
CA ASP A 64 -25.46 6.19 7.44
C ASP A 64 -23.94 6.31 7.62
N PHE A 65 -23.13 5.63 6.80
CA PHE A 65 -21.68 5.66 6.92
C PHE A 65 -21.14 7.08 6.69
N LEU A 66 -20.41 7.62 7.69
CA LEU A 66 -19.89 8.99 7.68
C LEU A 66 -21.01 10.03 7.52
N SER A 67 -22.14 9.80 8.18
CA SER A 67 -23.27 10.74 8.23
C SER A 67 -22.83 12.13 8.72
N GLU A 68 -23.64 13.16 8.44
CA GLU A 68 -23.35 14.51 8.96
C GLU A 68 -23.14 14.54 10.47
N LYS A 69 -23.89 13.72 11.22
CA LYS A 69 -23.75 13.63 12.68
C LYS A 69 -22.39 13.09 13.07
N GLU A 70 -21.92 12.03 12.41
CA GLU A 70 -20.60 11.43 12.66
C GLU A 70 -19.45 12.34 12.23
N ARG A 71 -19.65 13.17 11.20
CA ARG A 71 -18.65 14.13 10.72
C ARG A 71 -18.56 15.41 11.55
N LYS A 72 -19.60 15.75 12.32
CA LYS A 72 -19.62 16.91 13.24
C LYS A 72 -18.86 16.62 14.53
N GLN A 73 -17.58 16.24 14.41
CA GLN A 73 -16.70 15.94 15.55
C GLN A 73 -16.14 17.20 16.23
N GLY A 74 -16.50 18.39 15.72
CA GLY A 74 -16.03 19.67 16.22
C GLY A 74 -14.55 19.92 15.93
N THR A 75 -14.09 21.12 16.25
CA THR A 75 -12.66 21.44 16.22
C THR A 75 -12.00 20.85 17.45
N HIS A 76 -10.93 20.08 17.27
CA HIS A 76 -10.11 19.62 18.39
C HIS A 76 -9.00 20.63 18.65
N ASP A 77 -8.89 21.09 19.90
CA ASP A 77 -7.84 21.98 20.39
C ASP A 77 -6.62 21.17 20.83
N ARG A 78 -6.16 20.28 19.95
CA ARG A 78 -4.93 19.50 20.17
C ARG A 78 -3.81 20.21 19.44
N ASP A 79 -2.76 20.58 20.16
CA ASP A 79 -1.53 21.04 19.52
C ASP A 79 -0.86 19.84 18.83
N PRO A 80 -0.74 19.83 17.49
CA PRO A 80 -0.11 18.74 16.76
C PRO A 80 1.38 18.55 17.08
N LEU A 81 1.98 19.49 17.81
CA LEU A 81 3.40 19.52 18.18
C LEU A 81 3.65 19.36 19.68
N GLU A 82 2.61 19.12 20.49
CA GLU A 82 2.78 18.87 21.93
C GLU A 82 3.68 17.65 22.14
N GLY A 83 4.87 17.87 22.73
CA GLY A 83 5.88 16.82 22.96
C GLY A 83 6.93 16.64 21.86
N SER A 84 7.06 17.57 20.90
CA SER A 84 8.15 17.53 19.90
C SER A 84 9.50 18.07 20.40
N ASP A 85 9.55 18.58 21.62
CA ASP A 85 10.74 19.15 22.24
C ASP A 85 11.41 18.12 23.16
N ASP A 86 12.03 17.09 22.57
CA ASP A 86 13.04 16.21 23.21
C ASP A 86 14.03 15.68 22.15
#